data_AF-A0A5S4F1P3-F1
#
_entry.id   AF-A0A5S4F1P3-F1
#
_cell.length_a   1.000
_cell.length_b   1.000
_cell.length_c   1.000
_cell.angle_alpha   90.00
_cell.angle_beta   90.00
_cell.angle_gamma   90.00
#
_symmetry.space_group_name_H-M   'P 1'
#
loop_
_entity.id
_entity.type
_entity.pdbx_description
1 polymer ?
#
loop_
_entity_poly.entity_id
_entity_poly.type
_entity_poly.pdbx_seq_one_letter_code
_entity_poly.pdbx_strand_id
1 'polypeptide(L)'
;MSEPRPYTYVTLSMRPDSAPHVGVSFHTSRLKVRAGLLISNPRPYLEFSSHEADVHISTTGAGPVTDADLATAREIFNAAARYLADCELLHAEESAKDASDTAA
;
A
#
# COMPACT_ATOMS: atom_id res chain seq x y z
N MET A 1 -13.94 20.39 9.98
CA MET A 1 -13.38 20.21 8.62
C MET A 1 -13.58 18.76 8.26
N SER A 2 -14.40 18.45 7.26
CA SER A 2 -14.71 17.06 6.90
C SER A 2 -13.46 16.35 6.40
N GLU A 3 -13.18 15.16 6.90
CA GLU A 3 -12.10 14.32 6.37
C GLU A 3 -12.34 14.05 4.87
N PRO A 4 -11.30 14.10 4.03
CA PRO A 4 -11.44 13.76 2.62
C PRO A 4 -11.93 12.31 2.50
N ARG A 5 -13.09 12.11 1.85
CA ARG A 5 -13.62 10.76 1.59
C ARG A 5 -12.64 9.99 0.71
N PRO A 6 -12.46 8.66 0.91
CA PRO A 6 -11.55 7.87 0.10
C PRO A 6 -11.98 7.88 -1.38
N TYR A 7 -11.05 8.22 -2.26
CA TYR A 7 -11.23 8.25 -3.71
C TYR A 7 -10.12 7.46 -4.40
N THR A 8 -10.48 6.64 -5.40
CA THR A 8 -9.52 5.88 -6.21
C THR A 8 -9.34 6.60 -7.53
N TYR A 9 -8.14 7.06 -7.84
CA TYR A 9 -7.81 7.63 -9.14
C TYR A 9 -6.50 7.02 -9.65
N VAL A 10 -6.47 6.70 -10.94
CA VAL A 10 -5.27 6.20 -11.59
C VAL A 10 -4.44 7.39 -12.04
N THR A 11 -3.21 7.49 -11.54
CA THR A 11 -2.26 8.54 -11.95
C THR A 11 -1.21 7.97 -12.88
N LEU A 12 -1.18 8.48 -14.10
CA LEU A 12 -0.04 8.33 -14.99
C LEU A 12 0.87 9.55 -14.79
N SER A 13 2.07 9.33 -14.23
CA SER A 13 3.07 10.40 -14.05
C SER A 13 4.32 10.02 -14.83
N MET A 14 4.73 10.90 -15.74
CA MET A 14 5.99 10.80 -16.47
C MET A 14 6.81 12.02 -16.09
N ARG A 15 7.93 11.80 -15.36
CA ARG A 15 8.85 12.88 -15.00
C ARG A 15 10.18 12.67 -15.71
N PRO A 16 10.84 13.73 -16.21
CA PRO A 16 12.08 13.61 -16.98
C PRO A 16 13.24 13.00 -16.17
N ASP A 17 13.20 13.14 -14.84
CA ASP A 17 14.22 12.74 -13.88
C ASP A 17 13.95 11.35 -13.26
N SER A 18 12.89 10.66 -13.68
CA SER A 18 12.49 9.37 -13.11
C SER A 18 12.26 8.32 -14.19
N ALA A 19 12.56 7.06 -13.88
CA ALA A 19 12.23 5.96 -14.78
C ALA A 19 10.71 5.93 -15.03
N PRO A 20 10.26 5.78 -16.29
CA PRO A 20 8.84 5.73 -16.61
C PRO A 20 8.21 4.50 -15.96
N HIS A 21 7.05 4.68 -15.35
CA HIS A 21 6.38 3.64 -14.58
C HIS A 21 4.87 3.83 -14.61
N VAL A 22 4.14 2.73 -14.45
CA VAL A 22 2.67 2.72 -14.30
C VAL A 22 2.35 2.09 -12.95
N GLY A 23 1.49 2.71 -12.17
CA GLY A 23 1.11 2.18 -10.87
C GLY A 23 -0.17 2.79 -10.32
N VAL A 24 -0.77 2.09 -9.38
CA VAL A 24 -1.96 2.53 -8.63
C VAL A 24 -1.48 2.95 -7.25
N SER A 25 -1.94 4.12 -6.78
CA SER A 25 -1.56 4.65 -5.47
C SER A 25 -2.80 4.96 -4.64
N PHE A 26 -2.75 4.61 -3.36
CA PHE A 26 -3.69 5.09 -2.34
C PHE A 26 -3.03 6.18 -1.53
N HIS A 27 -3.74 7.28 -1.33
CA HIS A 27 -3.25 8.45 -0.61
C HIS A 27 -4.18 8.81 0.53
N THR A 28 -3.59 9.01 1.72
CA THR A 28 -4.17 9.77 2.83
C THR A 28 -3.29 11.00 3.09
N SER A 29 -3.68 11.83 4.05
CA SER A 29 -2.85 12.96 4.49
C SER A 29 -1.53 12.54 5.14
N ARG A 30 -1.39 11.27 5.53
CA ARG A 30 -0.24 10.75 6.29
C ARG A 30 0.52 9.63 5.58
N LEU A 31 -0.09 8.97 4.61
CA LEU A 31 0.45 7.77 3.98
C LEU A 31 0.15 7.77 2.49
N LYS A 32 1.17 7.41 1.71
CA LYS A 32 1.07 7.01 0.32
C LYS A 32 1.49 5.56 0.21
N VAL A 33 0.62 4.71 -0.35
CA VAL A 33 0.97 3.33 -0.71
C VAL A 33 0.81 3.16 -2.20
N ARG A 34 1.79 2.55 -2.85
CA ARG A 34 1.79 2.41 -4.30
C ARG A 34 2.36 1.07 -4.74
N ALA A 35 1.66 0.40 -5.64
CA ALA A 35 2.21 -0.69 -6.41
C ALA A 35 2.39 -0.24 -7.87
N GLY A 36 3.51 -0.61 -8.50
CA GLY A 36 3.78 -0.24 -9.88
C GLY A 36 4.74 -1.16 -10.60
N LEU A 37 4.87 -0.92 -11.90
CA LEU A 37 5.78 -1.59 -12.82
C LEU A 37 6.65 -0.54 -13.50
N LEU A 38 7.98 -0.66 -13.37
CA LEU A 38 8.91 0.15 -14.17
C LEU A 38 8.87 -0.33 -15.63
N ILE A 39 8.71 0.57 -16.60
CA ILE A 39 8.47 0.19 -18.01
C ILE A 39 9.77 -0.15 -18.74
N SER A 40 10.83 0.64 -18.55
CA SER A 40 12.08 0.48 -19.30
C SER A 40 12.85 -0.80 -18.93
N ASN A 41 12.66 -1.30 -17.71
CA ASN A 41 13.15 -2.60 -17.26
C ASN A 41 12.04 -3.21 -16.40
N PRO A 42 11.14 -4.03 -16.98
CA PRO A 42 9.94 -4.54 -16.32
C PRO A 42 10.20 -5.08 -14.93
N ARG A 43 9.83 -4.28 -13.93
CA ARG A 43 10.14 -4.56 -12.53
C ARG A 43 8.99 -4.13 -11.63
N PRO A 44 8.36 -5.09 -10.94
CA PRO A 44 7.35 -4.76 -9.95
C PRO A 44 8.03 -4.13 -8.74
N TYR A 45 7.36 -3.14 -8.18
CA TYR A 45 7.73 -2.55 -6.90
C TYR A 45 6.50 -2.20 -6.07
N LEU A 46 6.70 -2.17 -4.77
CA LEU A 46 5.77 -1.69 -3.76
C LEU A 46 6.45 -0.58 -2.98
N GLU A 47 5.77 0.55 -2.82
CA GLU A 47 6.28 1.75 -2.15
C GLU A 47 5.31 2.12 -1.02
N PHE A 48 5.86 2.38 0.16
CA PHE A 48 5.18 3.01 1.29
C PHE A 48 5.93 4.28 1.64
N SER A 49 5.26 5.41 1.57
CA SER A 49 5.86 6.71 1.90
C SER A 49 4.97 7.44 2.90
N SER A 50 5.57 7.81 4.03
CA SER A 50 4.99 8.65 5.07
C SER A 50 6.01 9.70 5.49
N HIS A 51 5.65 10.56 6.45
CA HIS A 51 6.61 11.49 7.05
C HIS A 51 7.68 10.80 7.90
N GLU A 52 7.43 9.57 8.34
CA GLU A 52 8.30 8.83 9.25
C GLU A 52 9.19 7.83 8.51
N ALA A 53 8.72 7.28 7.40
CA ALA A 53 9.44 6.27 6.64
C ALA A 53 9.15 6.35 5.15
N ASP A 54 10.17 6.06 4.36
CA ASP A 54 10.06 5.81 2.92
C ASP A 54 10.66 4.44 2.63
N VAL A 55 9.80 3.50 2.22
CA VAL A 55 10.13 2.10 2.01
C VAL A 55 9.83 1.73 0.58
N HIS A 56 10.86 1.30 -0.14
CA HIS A 56 10.75 0.80 -1.50
C HIS A 56 11.14 -0.68 -1.54
N ILE A 57 10.21 -1.52 -1.98
CA ILE A 57 10.38 -2.97 -2.06
C ILE A 57 10.33 -3.39 -3.52
N SER A 58 11.40 -4.04 -3.99
CA SER A 58 11.40 -4.79 -5.23
C SER A 58 12.10 -6.13 -4.99
N THR A 59 11.45 -7.22 -5.34
CA THR A 59 11.94 -8.58 -5.07
C THR A 59 13.02 -8.99 -6.07
N THR A 60 12.87 -8.58 -7.33
CA THR A 60 13.62 -9.10 -8.50
C THR A 60 15.15 -8.92 -8.52
N GLY A 61 15.79 -8.29 -7.53
CA GLY A 61 17.26 -8.12 -7.51
C GLY A 61 17.89 -7.47 -8.76
N ALA A 62 17.08 -6.86 -9.63
CA ALA A 62 17.42 -6.40 -10.98
C ALA A 62 17.44 -7.37 -12.15
N GLY A 63 17.03 -8.62 -11.95
CA GLY A 63 16.80 -9.61 -13.01
C GLY A 63 15.32 -9.84 -13.35
N PRO A 64 15.04 -10.88 -14.16
CA PRO A 64 13.68 -11.37 -14.37
C PRO A 64 13.03 -11.82 -13.07
N VAL A 65 11.69 -11.78 -13.01
CA VAL A 65 10.93 -12.33 -11.88
C VAL A 65 11.13 -13.84 -11.81
N THR A 66 11.51 -14.34 -10.64
CA THR A 66 11.73 -15.74 -10.32
C THR A 66 10.65 -16.31 -9.38
N ASP A 67 10.63 -17.62 -9.19
CA ASP A 67 9.71 -18.25 -8.22
C ASP A 67 9.96 -17.78 -6.78
N ALA A 68 11.21 -17.47 -6.43
CA ALA A 68 11.55 -16.91 -5.12
C ALA A 68 10.97 -15.50 -4.94
N ASP A 69 10.99 -14.69 -6.00
CA ASP A 69 10.37 -13.37 -6.00
C ASP A 69 8.86 -13.45 -5.81
N LEU A 70 8.22 -14.44 -6.45
CA LEU A 70 6.78 -14.69 -6.32
C LEU A 70 6.42 -15.17 -4.91
N ALA A 71 7.22 -16.07 -4.33
CA ALA A 71 7.03 -16.53 -2.95
C ALA A 71 7.13 -15.36 -1.96
N THR A 72 8.17 -14.52 -2.09
CA THR A 72 8.37 -13.34 -1.24
C THR A 72 7.22 -12.34 -1.39
N ALA A 73 6.78 -12.06 -2.63
CA ALA A 73 5.65 -11.17 -2.86
C ALA A 73 4.34 -11.71 -2.24
N ARG A 74 4.15 -13.04 -2.23
CA ARG A 74 3.00 -13.69 -1.59
C ARG A 74 3.03 -13.55 -0.08
N GLU A 75 4.20 -13.71 0.53
CA GLU A 75 4.38 -13.53 1.97
C GLU A 75 4.07 -12.10 2.40
N ILE A 76 4.55 -11.11 1.64
CA ILE A 76 4.23 -9.69 1.86
C ILE A 76 2.71 -9.46 1.80
N PHE A 77 2.05 -10.01 0.78
CA PHE A 77 0.60 -9.90 0.63
C PHE A 77 -0.14 -10.52 1.82
N ASN A 78 0.25 -11.73 2.25
CA ASN A 78 -0.39 -12.41 3.37
C ASN A 78 -0.17 -11.65 4.70
N ALA A 79 1.01 -11.07 4.90
CA ALA A 79 1.28 -10.22 6.06
C ALA A 79 0.40 -8.97 6.07
N ALA A 80 0.26 -8.29 4.92
CA ALA A 80 -0.62 -7.14 4.79
C ALA A 80 -2.11 -7.50 5.01
N ALA A 81 -2.55 -8.65 4.49
CA ALA A 81 -3.90 -9.16 4.71
C ALA A 81 -4.17 -9.48 6.18
N ARG A 82 -3.17 -10.04 6.88
CA ARG A 82 -3.26 -10.27 8.32
C ARG A 82 -3.37 -8.96 9.11
N TYR A 83 -2.54 -7.99 8.76
CA TYR A 83 -2.61 -6.65 9.35
C TYR A 83 -4.00 -6.02 9.17
N LEU A 84 -4.60 -6.13 7.97
CA LEU A 84 -5.96 -5.66 7.73
C LEU A 84 -6.97 -6.35 8.66
N ALA A 85 -6.92 -7.68 8.77
CA ALA A 85 -7.84 -8.42 9.63
C ALA A 85 -7.73 -8.00 11.10
N ASP A 86 -6.52 -7.76 11.60
CA ASP A 86 -6.30 -7.28 12.97
C ASP A 86 -6.84 -5.84 13.14
N CYS A 87 -6.69 -4.96 12.14
CA CYS A 87 -7.31 -3.62 12.16
C CYS A 87 -8.85 -3.68 12.18
N GLU A 88 -9.44 -4.56 11.37
CA GLU A 88 -10.90 -4.74 11.30
C GLU A 88 -11.45 -5.25 12.63
N LEU A 89 -10.75 -6.18 13.27
CA LEU A 89 -11.11 -6.69 14.59
C LEU A 89 -11.10 -5.56 15.64
N LEU A 90 -9.99 -4.82 15.74
CA LEU A 90 -9.87 -3.71 16.69
C LEU A 90 -10.94 -2.63 16.44
N HIS A 91 -11.24 -2.34 15.18
CA HIS A 91 -12.29 -1.37 14.83
C HIS A 91 -13.69 -1.84 15.28
N ALA A 92 -14.00 -3.13 15.13
CA ALA A 92 -15.26 -3.71 15.59
C ALA A 92 -15.37 -3.70 17.12
N GLU A 93 -14.27 -3.96 17.84
CA GLU A 93 -14.23 -3.91 19.31
C GLU A 93 -14.48 -2.50 19.85
N GLU A 94 -13.87 -1.47 19.28
CA GLU A 94 -14.10 -0.07 19.68
C GLU A 94 -15.54 0.36 19.39
N SER A 95 -16.08 0.00 18.22
CA SER A 95 -17.47 0.32 17.85
C SER A 95 -18.49 -0.30 18.81
N ALA A 96 -18.19 -1.49 19.37
CA ALA A 96 -19.04 -2.15 20.35
C ALA A 96 -18.99 -1.46 21.73
N LYS A 97 -17.84 -0.91 22.15
CA LYS A 97 -17.70 -0.16 23.39
C LYS A 97 -18.50 1.15 23.35
N ASP A 98 -18.39 1.91 22.26
CA ASP A 98 -19.13 3.17 22.08
C ASP A 98 -20.65 2.98 22.14
N ALA A 99 -21.15 1.86 21.60
CA ALA A 99 -22.57 1.51 21.67
C ALA A 99 -23.05 1.14 23.09
N SER A 100 -22.17 0.53 23.90
CA SER A 100 -22.45 0.21 25.30
C SER A 100 -22.47 1.46 26.19
N ASP A 101 -21.54 2.39 25.97
CA ASP A 101 -21.44 3.62 26.77
C ASP A 101 -22.57 4.62 26.47
N THR A 102 -23.09 4.63 25.24
CA THR A 102 -24.25 5.47 24.88
C THR A 102 -25.58 4.94 25.45
N ALA A 103 -25.63 3.65 25.83
CA ALA A 103 -26.82 2.99 26.38
C ALA A 103 -26.88 2.98 27.92
N ALA A 104 -25.85 3.48 28.60
CA ALA A 104 -25.75 3.60 30.06
C ALA A 104 -26.01 5.04 30.53
#